data_AF-A0A937LB08-F1
#
_entry.id   AF-A0A937LB08-F1
#
_cell.length_a   1.000
_cell.length_b   1.000
_cell.length_c   1.000
_cell.angle_alpha   90.00
_cell.angle_beta   90.00
_cell.angle_gamma   90.00
#
_symmetry.space_group_name_H-M   'P 1'
#
loop_
_entity.id
_entity.type
_entity.pdbx_description
1 polymer ?
#
loop_
_entity_poly.entity_id
_entity_poly.type
_entity_poly.pdbx_seq_one_letter_code
_entity_poly.pdbx_strand_id
1 'polypeptide(L)' 'MSRTMWILVALIAALSIAHIWRDSQGMPAPSYTLCKESLLTQIFTGSCTLRFKGETTAS' A
#
# COMPACT_ATOMS: atom_id res chain seq x y z
N MET A 1 -6.02 16.09 23.48
CA MET A 1 -5.61 15.51 22.19
C MET A 1 -4.60 16.46 21.55
N SER A 2 -3.34 16.04 21.31
CA SER A 2 -2.36 16.95 20.70
C SER A 2 -2.74 17.26 19.25
N ARG A 3 -2.36 18.46 18.77
CA ARG A 3 -2.60 18.88 17.38
C ARG A 3 -1.98 17.92 16.35
N THR A 4 -0.85 17.30 16.71
CA THR A 4 -0.20 16.26 15.90
C THR A 4 -0.99 14.97 15.83
N MET A 5 -1.66 14.56 16.91
CA MET A 5 -2.51 13.37 16.94
C MET A 5 -3.70 13.50 15.99
N TRP A 6 -4.33 14.68 15.91
CA TRP A 6 -5.42 14.94 14.96
C TRP A 6 -4.99 14.86 13.51
N ILE A 7 -3.79 15.37 13.19
CA ILE A 7 -3.22 15.27 11.84
C ILE A 7 -3.01 13.80 11.47
N LEU A 8 -2.48 13.01 12.40
CA LEU A 8 -2.21 11.59 12.18
C LEU A 8 -3.51 10.79 11.99
N VAL A 9 -4.53 11.09 12.79
CA VAL A 9 -5.87 10.48 12.65
C VAL A 9 -6.50 10.85 11.30
N ALA A 10 -6.40 12.11 10.88
CA ALA A 10 -6.90 12.55 9.58
C ALA A 10 -6.17 11.83 8.42
N LEU A 11 -4.85 11.63 8.54
CA LEU A 11 -4.05 10.92 7.56
C LEU A 11 -4.44 9.45 7.45
N ILE A 12 -4.62 8.77 8.59
CA ILE A 12 -5.05 7.36 8.62
C ILE A 12 -6.45 7.23 8.03
N ALA A 13 -7.38 8.10 8.41
CA ALA A 13 -8.75 8.08 7.88
C ALA A 13 -8.78 8.26 6.34
N ALA A 14 -8.00 9.22 5.81
CA ALA A 14 -7.88 9.42 4.38
C ALA A 14 -7.28 8.18 3.68
N LEU A 15 -6.26 7.56 4.27
CA LEU A 15 -5.63 6.35 3.74
C LEU A 15 -6.62 5.17 3.68
N SER A 16 -7.41 4.98 4.74
CA SER A 16 -8.42 3.92 4.80
C SER A 16 -9.51 4.11 3.75
N ILE A 17 -10.01 5.34 3.58
CA ILE A 17 -11.01 5.65 2.54
C ILE A 17 -10.45 5.41 1.15
N ALA A 18 -9.21 5.82 0.90
CA ALA A 18 -8.54 5.58 -0.37
C ALA A 18 -8.41 4.09 -0.67
N HIS A 19 -8.08 3.26 0.32
CA HIS A 19 -8.02 1.81 0.16
C HIS A 19 -9.38 1.19 -0.18
N ILE A 20 -10.45 1.59 0.54
CA ILE A 20 -11.82 1.09 0.29
C ILE A 20 -12.29 1.50 -1.11
N TRP A 21 -12.03 2.74 -1.51
CA TRP A 21 -12.39 3.20 -2.85
C TRP A 21 -11.62 2.44 -3.93
N ARG A 22 -10.33 2.15 -3.72
CA ARG A 22 -9.54 1.33 -4.65
C ARG A 22 -10.09 -0.08 -4.81
N ASP A 23 -10.45 -0.70 -3.69
CA ASP A 23 -11.05 -2.04 -3.65
C ASP A 23 -12.41 -2.07 -4.36
N SER A 24 -13.27 -1.08 -4.09
CA SER A 24 -14.58 -0.94 -4.73
C SER A 24 -14.52 -0.69 -6.24
N GLN A 25 -13.42 -0.12 -6.76
CA GLN A 25 -13.22 0.10 -8.18
C GLN A 25 -12.58 -1.11 -8.88
N GLY A 26 -12.35 -2.22 -8.16
CA GLY A 26 -11.70 -3.42 -8.71
C GLY A 26 -10.30 -3.14 -9.25
N MET A 27 -9.62 -2.11 -8.72
CA MET A 27 -8.29 -1.76 -9.20
C MET A 27 -7.30 -2.88 -8.86
N PRO A 28 -6.41 -3.25 -9.78
CA PRO A 28 -5.43 -4.30 -9.55
C PRO A 28 -4.61 -4.01 -8.28
N ALA A 29 -4.30 -5.09 -7.55
CA ALA A 29 -3.47 -5.01 -6.36
C ALA A 29 -2.17 -4.28 -6.69
N PRO A 30 -1.81 -3.23 -5.94
CA PRO A 30 -0.69 -2.38 -6.30
C PRO A 30 0.62 -3.17 -6.22
N SER A 31 1.55 -2.87 -7.12
CA SER A 31 2.79 -3.64 -7.34
C SER A 31 3.64 -3.85 -6.08
N TYR A 32 3.50 -3.00 -5.06
CA TYR A 32 4.15 -3.18 -3.76
C TYR A 32 3.62 -4.36 -2.95
N THR A 33 2.37 -4.81 -3.18
CA THR A 33 1.78 -6.00 -2.52
C THR A 33 2.29 -7.30 -3.12
N LEU A 34 2.76 -7.25 -4.37
CA LEU A 34 3.38 -8.37 -5.06
C LEU A 34 4.79 -8.66 -4.52
N CYS A 35 5.38 -7.71 -3.79
CA CYS A 35 6.70 -7.84 -3.22
C CYS A 35 6.67 -8.57 -1.87
N LYS A 36 7.67 -9.42 -1.65
CA LYS A 36 7.86 -10.18 -0.42
C LYS A 36 8.25 -9.28 0.75
N GLU A 37 8.99 -8.23 0.42
CA GLU A 37 9.50 -7.23 1.35
C GLU A 37 8.40 -6.31 1.87
N SER A 38 8.64 -5.70 3.05
CA SER A 38 7.74 -4.69 3.59
C SER A 38 7.72 -3.43 2.71
N LEU A 39 6.61 -2.70 2.74
CA LEU A 39 6.45 -1.45 1.97
C LEU A 39 7.53 -0.42 2.33
N LEU A 40 7.94 -0.35 3.60
CA LEU A 40 9.01 0.52 4.04
C LEU A 40 10.36 0.11 3.45
N THR A 41 10.70 -1.18 3.54
CA THR A 41 11.95 -1.69 2.93
C THR A 41 11.94 -1.44 1.42
N GLN A 42 10.81 -1.60 0.73
CA GLN A 42 10.73 -1.33 -0.70
C GLN A 42 10.98 0.13 -1.06
N ILE A 43 10.46 1.09 -0.27
CA ILE A 43 10.69 2.52 -0.49
C ILE A 43 12.15 2.90 -0.21
N PHE A 44 12.76 2.34 0.84
CA PHE A 44 14.10 2.73 1.27
C PHE A 44 15.23 2.01 0.54
N THR A 45 15.05 0.74 0.17
CA THR A 45 16.09 -0.08 -0.47
C THR A 45 15.80 -0.39 -1.93
N GLY A 46 14.61 -0.04 -2.44
CA GLY A 46 14.21 -0.35 -3.82
C GLY A 46 14.10 -1.85 -4.13
N SER A 47 14.26 -2.71 -3.12
CA SER A 47 14.30 -4.15 -3.31
C SER A 47 12.89 -4.71 -3.35
N CYS A 48 12.45 -5.19 -4.51
CA CYS A 48 11.21 -5.94 -4.66
C CYS A 48 11.52 -7.33 -5.22
N THR A 49 11.59 -8.32 -4.34
CA THR A 49 11.50 -9.72 -4.76
C THR A 49 10.03 -10.11 -4.82
N LEU A 50 9.55 -10.54 -5.98
CA LEU A 50 8.16 -10.99 -6.16
C LEU A 50 7.87 -12.18 -5.25
N ARG A 51 6.73 -12.18 -4.56
CA ARG A 51 6.25 -13.30 -3.73
C ARG A 51 5.87 -14.50 -4.59
N PHE A 52 5.28 -14.25 -5.74
CA PHE A 52 4.84 -15.27 -6.68
C PHE A 52 5.74 -15.23 -7.90
N LYS A 53 6.44 -16.33 -8.16
CA LYS A 53 7.45 -16.46 -9.23
C LYS A 53 6.86 -16.42 -10.66
N GLY A 54 5.63 -15.91 -10.84
CA GLY A 54 4.87 -16.01 -12.08
C GLY A 54 3.73 -15.00 -12.29
N GLU A 55 3.49 -14.04 -11.38
CA GLU A 55 2.46 -13.00 -11.58
C GLU A 55 3.12 -11.69 -11.97
N THR A 56 3.68 -11.67 -13.19
CA THR A 56 4.21 -10.45 -13.83
C THR A 56 3.10 -9.68 -14.55
N THR A 57 1.85 -9.77 -14.09
CA THR A 57 0.75 -8.93 -14.60
C THR A 57 -0.33 -8.90 -13.53
N ALA A 58 -0.62 -7.71 -13.02
CA ALA A 58 -1.84 -7.51 -12.26
C ALA A 58 -2.98 -7.53 -13.29
N SER A 59 -3.67 -8.67 -13.38
CA SER A 59 -4.88 -8.78 -14.22
C SER A 59 -6.08 -8.14 -13.54
#